data_AF-A0A1E1WVR3-F1
#
_entry.id   AF-A0A1E1WVR3-F1
#
_cell.length_a   1.000
_cell.length_b   1.000
_cell.length_c   1.000
_cell.angle_alpha   90.00
_cell.angle_beta   90.00
_cell.angle_gamma   90.00
#
_symmetry.space_group_name_H-M   'P 1'
#
loop_
_entity.id
_entity.type
_entity.pdbx_description
1 polymer ?
#
loop_
_entity_poly.entity_id
_entity_poly.type
_entity_poly.pdbx_seq_one_letter_code
_entity_poly.pdbx_strand_id
1 'polypeptide(L)'
;ILLLVICSIATTVSGQYNICAANTDQKGKFIECMRQAYNPFNYALTCSRYLKVTDLTGFVDLTCNRIIPNEEEKLKYSDCLNKNINVRDAISEKDLINLLKTCTDMSMAG
;
A
#
# COMPACT_ATOMS: atom_id res chain seq x y z
N ILE A 1 10.40 7.74 7.89
CA ILE A 1 10.62 6.44 7.21
C ILE A 1 9.29 5.71 6.96
N LEU A 2 8.36 5.59 7.91
CA LEU A 2 7.07 4.92 7.66
C LEU A 2 6.10 5.63 6.71
N LEU A 3 6.07 6.97 6.73
CA LEU A 3 5.41 7.77 5.69
C LEU A 3 5.96 7.50 4.28
N LEU A 4 7.20 7.01 4.16
CA LEU A 4 7.79 6.67 2.86
C LEU A 4 7.15 5.42 2.28
N VAL A 5 6.74 4.42 3.08
CA VAL A 5 6.20 3.16 2.53
C VAL A 5 4.97 3.42 1.65
N ILE A 6 4.02 4.24 2.09
CA ILE A 6 2.87 4.61 1.26
C ILE A 6 3.22 5.58 0.17
N CYS A 7 4.07 6.58 0.42
CA CYS A 7 4.48 7.48 -0.66
C CYS A 7 5.21 6.70 -1.77
N SER A 8 6.05 5.72 -1.43
CA SER A 8 6.74 4.86 -2.40
C SER A 8 5.77 3.95 -3.12
N ILE A 9 4.77 3.36 -2.42
CA ILE A 9 3.70 2.60 -3.09
C ILE A 9 2.94 3.53 -4.04
N ALA A 10 2.46 4.68 -3.57
CA ALA A 10 1.70 5.65 -4.35
C ALA A 10 2.47 6.17 -5.58
N THR A 11 3.73 6.60 -5.44
CA THR A 11 4.49 7.17 -6.56
C THR A 11 4.94 6.13 -7.58
N THR A 12 5.32 4.92 -7.15
CA THR A 12 5.69 3.86 -8.09
C THR A 12 4.46 3.23 -8.75
N VAL A 13 3.38 3.04 -8.00
CA VAL A 13 2.10 2.54 -8.54
C VAL A 13 1.46 3.55 -9.48
N SER A 14 1.41 4.84 -9.16
CA SER A 14 0.80 5.84 -10.02
C SER A 14 1.56 6.09 -11.33
N GLY A 15 2.87 5.80 -11.36
CA GLY A 15 3.74 6.14 -12.49
C GLY A 15 4.17 4.98 -13.39
N GLN A 16 4.33 3.76 -12.84
CA GLN A 16 4.91 2.63 -13.58
C GLN A 16 4.03 1.38 -13.65
N TYR A 17 3.09 1.21 -12.73
CA TYR A 17 2.38 -0.06 -12.54
C TYR A 17 0.88 0.17 -12.70
N ASN A 18 0.29 -0.38 -13.77
CA ASN A 18 -1.09 -0.11 -14.21
C ASN A 18 -2.19 -0.60 -13.23
N ILE A 19 -1.83 -0.97 -11.99
CA ILE A 19 -2.73 -1.47 -10.96
C ILE A 19 -3.81 -0.45 -10.57
N CYS A 20 -3.58 0.85 -10.81
CA CYS A 20 -4.61 1.88 -10.66
C CYS A 20 -5.79 1.68 -11.61
N ALA A 21 -5.55 1.22 -12.84
CA ALA A 21 -6.60 0.94 -13.83
C ALA A 21 -7.14 -0.49 -13.74
N ALA A 22 -6.57 -1.33 -12.86
CA ALA A 22 -6.96 -2.71 -12.71
C ALA A 22 -8.35 -2.88 -12.08
N ASN A 23 -9.01 -3.98 -12.42
CA ASN A 23 -10.32 -4.32 -11.85
C ASN A 23 -10.20 -4.82 -10.40
N THR A 24 -11.34 -5.00 -9.73
CA THR A 24 -11.40 -5.42 -8.31
C THR A 24 -10.67 -6.73 -8.03
N ASP A 25 -10.76 -7.71 -8.93
CA ASP A 25 -10.09 -9.02 -8.78
C ASP A 25 -8.56 -8.87 -8.82
N GLN A 26 -8.05 -8.14 -9.81
CA GLN A 26 -6.62 -7.85 -9.95
C GLN A 26 -6.08 -7.05 -8.76
N LYS A 27 -6.81 -6.02 -8.32
CA LYS A 27 -6.44 -5.26 -7.11
C LYS A 27 -6.41 -6.18 -5.88
N GLY A 28 -7.35 -7.11 -5.76
CA GLY A 28 -7.38 -8.11 -4.69
C GLY A 28 -6.13 -9.01 -4.70
N LYS A 29 -5.77 -9.56 -5.86
CA LYS A 29 -4.57 -10.38 -6.05
C LYS A 29 -3.27 -9.64 -5.69
N PHE A 30 -3.16 -8.37 -6.09
CA PHE A 30 -2.02 -7.52 -5.72
C PHE A 30 -1.89 -7.39 -4.20
N ILE A 31 -2.99 -7.08 -3.51
CA ILE A 31 -3.00 -6.92 -2.05
C ILE A 31 -2.65 -8.25 -1.38
N GLU A 32 -3.18 -9.36 -1.86
CA GLU A 32 -2.87 -10.67 -1.31
C GLU A 32 -1.38 -11.01 -1.45
N CYS A 33 -0.79 -10.78 -2.62
CA CYS A 33 0.65 -10.94 -2.83
C CYS A 33 1.48 -10.09 -1.85
N MET A 34 1.13 -8.82 -1.68
CA MET A 34 1.81 -7.92 -0.74
C MET A 34 1.69 -8.41 0.72
N ARG A 35 0.52 -8.91 1.12
CA ARG A 35 0.28 -9.45 2.48
C ARG A 35 1.08 -10.71 2.78
N GLN A 36 1.24 -11.58 1.79
CA GLN A 36 2.01 -12.82 1.92
C GLN A 36 3.52 -12.56 1.97
N ALA A 37 4.00 -11.60 1.15
CA ALA A 37 5.43 -11.33 1.02
C ALA A 37 5.98 -10.33 2.05
N TYR A 38 5.15 -9.43 2.58
CA TYR A 38 5.59 -8.37 3.48
C TYR A 38 4.63 -8.20 4.66
N ASN A 39 4.90 -8.88 5.77
CA ASN A 39 4.03 -8.87 6.94
C ASN A 39 3.68 -7.45 7.47
N PRO A 40 4.60 -6.46 7.49
CA PRO A 40 4.27 -5.10 7.89
C PRO A 40 3.15 -4.44 7.06
N PHE A 41 2.89 -4.92 5.84
CA PHE A 41 1.77 -4.48 5.01
C PHE A 41 0.41 -4.72 5.69
N ASN A 42 0.25 -5.77 6.50
CA ASN A 42 -0.99 -6.04 7.24
C ASN A 42 -1.32 -4.91 8.23
N TYR A 43 -0.30 -4.34 8.88
CA TYR A 43 -0.47 -3.17 9.74
C TYR A 43 -0.81 -1.93 8.93
N ALA A 44 -0.18 -1.74 7.77
CA ALA A 44 -0.51 -0.63 6.88
C ALA A 44 -1.97 -0.66 6.40
N LEU A 45 -2.50 -1.84 6.06
CA LEU A 45 -3.91 -2.06 5.72
C LEU A 45 -4.85 -1.83 6.91
N THR A 46 -4.44 -2.24 8.12
CA THR A 46 -5.25 -2.04 9.32
C THR A 46 -5.34 -0.54 9.66
N CYS A 47 -4.20 0.14 9.62
CA CYS A 47 -4.11 1.57 9.88
C CYS A 47 -4.84 2.39 8.80
N SER A 48 -4.94 1.92 7.55
CA SER A 48 -5.56 2.71 6.46
C SER A 48 -7.04 3.00 6.67
N ARG A 49 -7.69 2.34 7.63
CA ARG A 49 -9.03 2.69 8.11
C ARG A 49 -9.13 4.14 8.59
N TYR A 50 -8.03 4.70 9.12
CA TYR A 50 -7.96 6.13 9.48
C TYR A 50 -7.95 7.06 8.26
N LEU A 51 -7.68 6.53 7.07
CA LEU A 51 -7.68 7.24 5.78
C LEU A 51 -8.97 7.00 4.99
N LYS A 52 -10.06 6.60 5.66
CA LYS A 52 -11.37 6.26 5.04
C LYS A 52 -11.31 5.08 4.06
N VAL A 53 -10.27 4.24 4.14
CA VAL A 53 -10.20 2.99 3.37
C VAL A 53 -11.06 1.94 4.08
N THR A 54 -12.24 1.67 3.52
CA THR A 54 -13.24 0.74 4.10
C THR A 54 -13.09 -0.69 3.60
N ASP A 55 -12.48 -0.89 2.44
CA ASP A 55 -12.21 -2.19 1.85
C ASP A 55 -10.75 -2.30 1.40
N LEU A 56 -10.30 -3.52 1.12
CA LEU A 56 -8.92 -3.78 0.74
C LEU A 56 -8.56 -3.01 -0.55
N THR A 57 -9.43 -3.02 -1.56
CA THR A 57 -9.17 -2.36 -2.85
C THR A 57 -9.05 -0.85 -2.75
N GLY A 58 -9.70 -0.24 -1.75
CA GLY A 58 -9.59 1.17 -1.41
C GLY A 58 -8.17 1.59 -1.01
N PHE A 59 -7.32 0.64 -0.57
CA PHE A 59 -5.90 0.93 -0.34
C PHE A 59 -5.17 1.23 -1.64
N VAL A 60 -5.49 0.52 -2.73
CA VAL A 60 -4.97 0.83 -4.06
C VAL A 60 -5.51 2.19 -4.51
N ASP A 61 -6.80 2.45 -4.30
CA ASP A 61 -7.39 3.74 -4.67
C ASP A 61 -6.80 4.93 -3.90
N LEU A 62 -6.45 4.75 -2.62
CA LEU A 62 -5.67 5.71 -1.84
C LEU A 62 -4.30 5.98 -2.48
N THR A 63 -3.58 4.93 -2.88
CA THR A 63 -2.25 5.08 -3.53
C THR A 63 -2.34 5.72 -4.91
N CYS A 64 -3.49 5.57 -5.58
CA CYS A 64 -3.77 6.18 -6.88
C CYS A 64 -4.38 7.59 -6.78
N ASN A 65 -4.32 8.24 -5.61
CA ASN A 65 -4.92 9.55 -5.32
C ASN A 65 -6.43 9.66 -5.58
N ARG A 66 -7.16 8.54 -5.60
CA ARG A 66 -8.63 8.53 -5.69
C ARG A 66 -9.29 8.77 -4.34
N ILE A 67 -8.57 8.45 -3.26
CA ILE A 67 -8.93 8.83 -1.89
C ILE A 67 -7.90 9.86 -1.45
N ILE A 68 -8.37 11.06 -1.10
CA ILE A 68 -7.51 12.16 -0.67
C ILE A 68 -7.78 12.39 0.82
N PRO A 69 -6.94 11.86 1.72
CA PRO A 69 -7.09 12.08 3.14
C PRO A 69 -6.69 13.51 3.53
N ASN A 70 -7.36 14.06 4.55
CA ASN A 70 -6.97 15.33 5.15
C ASN A 70 -5.76 15.17 6.10
N GLU A 71 -5.22 16.29 6.60
CA GLU A 71 -4.02 16.26 7.46
C GLU A 71 -4.24 15.49 8.78
N GLU A 72 -5.42 15.59 9.39
CA GLU A 72 -5.72 14.87 10.64
C GLU A 72 -5.75 13.34 10.41
N GLU A 73 -6.32 12.90 9.30
CA GLU A 73 -6.37 11.50 8.89
C GLU A 73 -4.96 10.95 8.63
N LYS A 74 -4.11 11.72 7.93
CA LYS A 74 -2.70 11.38 7.71
C LYS A 74 -1.92 11.25 9.01
N LEU A 75 -2.15 12.15 9.97
CA LEU A 75 -1.51 12.10 11.29
C LEU A 75 -1.91 10.84 12.06
N LYS A 76 -3.21 10.56 12.17
CA LYS A 76 -3.72 9.33 12.83
C LYS A 76 -3.16 8.07 12.20
N TYR A 77 -3.08 8.06 10.88
CA TYR A 77 -2.50 6.96 10.13
C TYR A 77 -1.01 6.77 10.45
N SER A 78 -0.22 7.85 10.42
CA SER A 78 1.20 7.84 10.77
C SER A 78 1.43 7.37 12.21
N ASP A 79 0.63 7.83 13.15
CA ASP A 79 0.71 7.41 14.56
C ASP A 79 0.40 5.92 14.73
N CYS A 80 -0.60 5.41 14.00
CA CYS A 80 -0.92 3.98 14.00
C CYS A 80 0.24 3.16 13.44
N LEU A 81 0.84 3.59 12.34
CA LEU A 81 1.99 2.94 11.72
C LEU A 81 3.19 2.87 12.68
N ASN A 82 3.55 4.01 13.28
CA ASN A 82 4.70 4.10 14.19
C ASN A 82 4.56 3.24 15.45
N LYS A 83 3.32 2.96 15.88
CA LYS A 83 3.04 2.08 17.03
C LYS A 83 3.13 0.60 16.70
N ASN A 84 2.86 0.21 15.45
CA ASN A 84 2.64 -1.18 15.08
C ASN A 84 3.74 -1.78 14.19
N ILE A 85 4.55 -0.95 13.53
CA ILE A 85 5.63 -1.42 12.66
C ILE A 85 6.97 -1.04 13.30
N ASN A 86 7.77 -2.06 13.62
CA ASN A 86 9.14 -1.84 14.03
C ASN A 86 9.98 -1.42 12.81
N VAL A 87 10.77 -0.36 12.94
CA VAL A 87 11.64 0.12 11.86
C VAL A 87 12.63 -0.95 11.41
N ARG A 88 12.97 -1.91 12.28
CA ARG A 88 13.84 -3.05 11.96
C ARG A 88 13.20 -4.07 11.01
N ASP A 89 11.87 -4.10 10.95
CA ASP A 89 11.12 -4.99 10.06
C ASP A 89 10.84 -4.33 8.69
N ALA A 90 11.29 -3.08 8.50
CA ALA A 90 11.16 -2.39 7.24
C ALA A 90 12.18 -2.93 6.22
N ILE A 91 11.68 -3.38 5.07
CA ILE A 91 12.53 -3.74 3.93
C ILE A 91 13.15 -2.49 3.29
N SER A 92 14.23 -2.68 2.54
CA SER A 92 14.85 -1.58 1.80
C SER A 92 13.90 -1.04 0.72
N GLU A 93 14.06 0.22 0.34
CA GLU A 93 13.27 0.83 -0.74
C GLU A 93 13.38 0.04 -2.05
N LYS A 94 14.58 -0.45 -2.37
CA LYS A 94 14.82 -1.28 -3.56
C LYS A 94 14.02 -2.60 -3.52
N ASP A 95 14.02 -3.27 -2.37
CA ASP A 95 13.29 -4.52 -2.20
C ASP A 95 11.78 -4.29 -2.23
N LEU A 96 11.31 -3.16 -1.67
CA LEU A 96 9.92 -2.74 -1.76
C LEU A 96 9.50 -2.48 -3.21
N ILE A 97 10.31 -1.76 -4.00
CA ILE A 97 10.03 -1.51 -5.43
C ILE A 97 9.94 -2.83 -6.21
N ASN A 98 10.89 -3.74 -5.98
CA ASN A 98 10.88 -5.05 -6.64
C ASN A 98 9.64 -5.85 -6.26
N LEU A 99 9.28 -5.85 -4.98
CA LEU A 99 8.09 -6.55 -4.50
C LEU A 99 6.81 -5.97 -5.12
N LEU A 100 6.69 -4.64 -5.19
CA LEU A 100 5.55 -3.96 -5.81
C LEU A 100 5.42 -4.32 -7.29
N LYS A 101 6.55 -4.37 -8.01
CA LYS A 101 6.57 -4.83 -9.39
C LYS A 101 6.11 -6.28 -9.51
N THR A 102 6.70 -7.19 -8.74
CA THR A 102 6.34 -8.62 -8.78
C THR A 102 4.86 -8.83 -8.50
N CYS A 103 4.33 -8.20 -7.45
CA CYS A 103 2.91 -8.33 -7.11
C CYS A 103 2.01 -7.69 -8.16
N THR A 104 2.42 -6.59 -8.80
CA THR A 104 1.67 -6.01 -9.92
C THR A 104 1.65 -6.97 -11.09
N ASP A 105 2.81 -7.45 -11.55
CA ASP A 105 2.93 -8.32 -12.72
C ASP A 105 2.10 -9.59 -12.53
N MET A 106 2.17 -10.22 -11.35
CA MET A 106 1.37 -11.39 -11.00
C MET A 106 -0.13 -11.08 -11.01
N SER A 107 -0.55 -9.95 -10.44
CA SER A 107 -1.96 -9.58 -10.38
C SER A 107 -2.56 -9.25 -11.75
N MET A 108 -1.75 -8.72 -12.67
CA MET A 108 -2.17 -8.29 -14.00
C MET A 108 -2.15 -9.43 -15.02
N ALA A 109 -1.36 -10.49 -14.79
CA ALA A 109 -1.23 -11.64 -15.69
C ALA A 109 -2.48 -12.53 -15.80
N GLY A 110 -3.45 -12.37 -14.88
CA GLY A 110 -4.72 -13.11 -14.88
C GLY A 110 -4.64 -14.36 -14.02
#